data_AF-A0A7T8JWJ3-F1
#
_entry.id   AF-A0A7T8JWJ3-F1
#
_cell.length_a   1.000
_cell.length_b   1.000
_cell.length_c   1.000
_cell.angle_alpha   90.00
_cell.angle_beta   90.00
_cell.angle_gamma   90.00
#
_symmetry.space_group_name_H-M   'P 1'
#
loop_
_entity.id
_entity.type
_entity.pdbx_description
1 polymer ?
#
loop_
_entity_poly.entity_id
_entity_poly.type
_entity_poly.pdbx_seq_one_letter_code
_entity_poly.pdbx_strand_id
1 'polypeptide(L)'
;ESKDNWGVLYPPEDKDPPEDPEPRDARYRVASNWITDMEELNEIMCEEDYLVNEKGQLIPHPLSLSYDEFSNCEEKPKKKPKRKRSPSPLQTPKKKMNKG
;
A
#
# COMPACT_ATOMS: atom_id res chain seq x y z
N GLU A 1 -30.24 -9.52 9.10
CA GLU A 1 -29.71 -9.42 7.73
C GLU A 1 -28.38 -8.70 7.76
N SER A 2 -27.31 -9.35 7.26
CA SER A 2 -26.01 -8.70 7.10
C SER A 2 -26.08 -7.69 5.95
N LYS A 3 -25.50 -6.49 6.16
CA LYS A 3 -25.35 -5.43 5.14
C LYS A 3 -23.95 -5.42 4.52
N ASP A 4 -23.29 -6.56 4.54
CA ASP A 4 -21.97 -6.71 3.95
C ASP A 4 -22.05 -6.69 2.42
N ASN A 5 -21.99 -5.49 1.85
CA ASN A 5 -21.64 -5.25 0.46
C ASN A 5 -20.11 -5.22 0.36
N TRP A 6 -19.47 -6.37 0.57
CA TRP A 6 -18.17 -6.59 -0.03
C TRP A 6 -18.45 -6.81 -1.51
N GLY A 7 -18.15 -5.81 -2.35
CA GLY A 7 -18.42 -5.89 -3.79
C GLY A 7 -17.85 -7.17 -4.42
N VAL A 8 -18.24 -7.44 -5.67
CA VAL A 8 -17.75 -8.62 -6.41
C VAL A 8 -16.22 -8.62 -6.41
N LEU A 9 -15.62 -9.58 -5.68
CA LEU A 9 -14.16 -9.74 -5.52
C LEU A 9 -13.48 -10.26 -6.80
N TYR A 10 -14.26 -10.74 -7.77
CA TYR A 10 -13.72 -11.23 -9.01
C TYR A 10 -13.28 -10.05 -9.89
N PRO A 11 -12.11 -10.12 -10.52
CA PRO A 11 -11.75 -9.24 -11.61
C PRO A 11 -12.90 -9.22 -12.64
N PRO A 12 -13.23 -8.06 -13.23
CA PRO A 12 -14.13 -8.01 -14.38
C PRO A 12 -13.69 -9.04 -15.43
N GLU A 13 -14.63 -9.72 -16.09
CA GLU A 13 -14.31 -10.81 -17.05
C GLU A 13 -13.29 -10.40 -18.15
N ASP A 14 -13.20 -9.10 -18.43
CA ASP A 14 -12.28 -8.50 -19.42
C ASP A 14 -10.92 -8.06 -18.84
N LYS A 15 -10.63 -8.36 -17.57
CA LYS A 15 -9.38 -7.96 -16.92
C LYS A 15 -8.72 -9.16 -16.28
N ASP A 16 -7.44 -9.32 -16.61
CA ASP A 16 -6.61 -10.28 -15.92
C ASP A 16 -6.61 -9.98 -14.41
N PRO A 17 -6.62 -11.03 -13.56
CA PRO A 17 -6.39 -10.85 -12.14
C PRO A 17 -5.09 -10.07 -11.92
N PRO A 18 -4.98 -9.29 -10.83
CA PRO A 18 -3.72 -8.66 -10.47
C PRO A 18 -2.61 -9.71 -10.52
N GLU A 19 -1.50 -9.41 -11.20
CA GLU A 19 -0.32 -10.27 -11.18
C GLU A 19 0.05 -10.55 -9.73
N ASP A 20 0.37 -11.82 -9.44
CA ASP A 20 0.94 -12.17 -8.15
C ASP A 20 2.14 -11.25 -7.90
N PRO A 21 2.30 -10.72 -6.67
CA PRO A 21 3.45 -9.90 -6.36
C PRO A 21 4.71 -10.66 -6.77
N GLU A 22 5.62 -9.99 -7.47
CA GLU A 22 6.88 -10.59 -7.93
C GLU A 22 7.48 -11.43 -6.80
N PRO A 23 7.69 -12.75 -7.01
CA PRO A 23 8.28 -13.59 -5.98
C PRO A 23 9.63 -12.99 -5.61
N ARG A 24 9.76 -12.48 -4.39
CA ARG A 24 11.03 -11.95 -3.90
C ARG A 24 12.00 -13.12 -3.81
N ASP A 25 13.05 -13.09 -4.64
CA ASP A 25 14.10 -14.13 -4.68
C ASP A 25 14.91 -14.25 -3.37
N ALA A 26 14.81 -13.28 -2.46
CA ALA A 26 15.62 -13.22 -1.24
C ALA A 26 14.79 -13.53 0.03
N ARG A 27 15.31 -14.44 0.87
CA ARG A 27 14.77 -14.72 2.20
C ARG A 27 14.94 -13.50 3.11
N TYR A 28 13.89 -13.15 3.86
CA TYR A 28 13.95 -12.06 4.84
C TYR A 28 14.94 -12.36 5.95
N ARG A 29 15.76 -11.36 6.27
CA ARG A 29 16.56 -11.34 7.48
C ARG A 29 15.86 -10.44 8.47
N VAL A 30 15.22 -11.03 9.47
CA VAL A 30 14.42 -10.31 10.47
C VAL A 30 15.08 -10.34 11.84
N ALA A 31 14.72 -9.39 12.70
CA ALA A 31 15.06 -9.40 14.11
C ALA A 31 14.39 -10.60 14.83
N SER A 32 15.05 -11.15 15.86
CA SER A 32 14.57 -12.35 16.55
C SER A 32 13.24 -12.16 17.27
N ASN A 33 12.91 -10.93 17.65
CA ASN A 33 11.64 -10.61 18.31
C ASN A 33 10.42 -10.75 17.39
N TRP A 34 10.60 -10.86 16.06
CA TRP A 34 9.49 -11.15 15.15
C TRP A 34 8.71 -12.42 15.55
N ILE A 35 9.40 -13.44 16.08
CA ILE A 35 8.77 -14.70 16.52
C ILE A 35 8.08 -14.52 17.88
N THR A 36 8.71 -13.81 18.83
CA THR A 36 8.14 -13.61 20.16
C THR A 36 6.89 -12.74 20.09
N ASP A 37 6.95 -11.67 19.31
CA ASP A 37 5.87 -10.68 19.21
C ASP A 37 4.64 -11.31 18.52
N MET A 38 4.85 -12.25 17.59
CA MET A 38 3.79 -13.05 16.96
C MET A 38 3.04 -13.95 17.98
N GLU A 39 3.78 -14.58 18.90
CA GLU A 39 3.21 -15.42 19.95
C GLU A 39 2.48 -14.58 21.01
N GLU A 40 3.10 -13.48 21.46
CA GLU A 40 2.57 -12.62 22.51
C GLU A 40 1.30 -11.87 22.09
N LEU A 41 1.30 -11.34 20.86
CA LEU A 41 0.16 -10.60 20.33
C LEU A 41 -0.90 -11.51 19.72
N ASN A 42 -0.56 -12.79 19.48
CA ASN A 42 -1.41 -13.73 18.74
C ASN A 42 -1.88 -13.14 17.39
N GLU A 43 -0.96 -12.44 16.72
CA GLU A 43 -1.17 -11.72 15.47
C GLU A 43 -0.02 -12.03 14.51
N ILE A 44 -0.30 -12.03 13.20
CA ILE A 44 0.73 -12.21 12.19
C ILE A 44 1.56 -10.92 12.09
N MET A 45 2.84 -11.02 12.43
CA MET A 45 3.80 -9.93 12.25
C MET A 45 4.33 -9.93 10.82
N CYS A 46 4.32 -8.77 10.15
CA CYS A 46 4.90 -8.63 8.81
C CYS A 46 6.43 -8.63 8.87
N GLU A 47 7.09 -9.40 8.02
CA GLU A 47 8.56 -9.51 8.01
C GLU A 47 9.25 -8.17 7.67
N GLU A 48 8.58 -7.29 6.91
CA GLU A 48 9.12 -5.99 6.49
C GLU A 48 9.41 -5.05 7.67
N ASP A 49 8.58 -5.08 8.72
CA ASP A 49 8.74 -4.23 9.90
C ASP A 49 9.91 -4.64 10.78
N TYR A 50 10.35 -5.90 10.66
CA TYR A 50 11.44 -6.49 11.44
C TYR A 50 12.71 -6.67 10.61
N LEU A 51 12.76 -6.15 9.37
CA LEU A 51 13.88 -6.34 8.46
C LEU A 51 15.17 -5.74 9.05
N VAL A 52 16.25 -6.52 9.04
CA VAL A 52 17.58 -6.08 9.50
C VAL A 52 18.64 -6.23 8.43
N ASN A 53 19.64 -5.35 8.47
CA ASN A 53 20.83 -5.44 7.62
C ASN A 53 21.79 -6.53 8.12
N GLU A 54 22.91 -6.74 7.41
CA GLU A 54 23.91 -7.76 7.77
C GLU A 54 24.53 -7.56 9.16
N LYS A 55 24.48 -6.34 9.69
CA LYS A 55 24.97 -5.96 11.02
C LYS A 55 23.90 -6.08 12.11
N GLY A 56 22.69 -6.52 11.76
CA GLY A 56 21.57 -6.68 12.69
C GLY A 56 20.83 -5.38 13.03
N GLN A 57 21.00 -4.31 12.24
CA GLN A 57 20.30 -3.04 12.45
C GLN A 57 19.01 -3.00 11.63
N LEU A 58 17.94 -2.50 12.22
CA LEU A 58 16.63 -2.36 11.57
C LEU A 58 16.74 -1.48 10.31
N ILE A 59 16.16 -1.97 9.21
CA ILE A 59 16.05 -1.23 7.95
C ILE A 59 14.67 -0.57 7.95
N PRO A 60 14.58 0.77 8.05
CA PRO A 60 13.29 1.45 8.04
C PRO A 60 12.64 1.35 6.65
N HIS A 61 11.32 1.18 6.62
CA HIS A 61 10.57 1.24 5.37
C HIS A 61 10.72 2.63 4.72
N PRO A 62 10.86 2.76 3.38
CA PRO A 62 11.10 4.05 2.71
C PRO A 62 10.02 5.11 2.92
N LEU A 63 8.80 4.68 3.28
CA LEU A 63 7.67 5.55 3.59
C LEU A 63 7.48 5.76 5.10
N SER A 64 8.32 5.16 5.94
CA SER A 64 8.27 5.36 7.38
C SER A 64 8.70 6.78 7.74
N LEU A 65 8.01 7.39 8.69
CA LEU A 65 8.34 8.72 9.19
C LEU A 65 9.28 8.57 10.39
N SER A 66 10.34 9.36 10.40
CA SER A 66 11.09 9.61 11.63
C SER A 66 10.17 10.27 12.67
N TYR A 67 10.57 10.17 13.95
CA TYR A 67 9.82 10.82 15.03
C TYR A 67 9.60 12.31 14.77
N ASP A 68 10.64 13.02 14.32
CA ASP A 68 10.57 14.44 14.01
C ASP A 68 9.61 14.74 12.84
N GLU A 69 9.59 13.90 11.80
CA GLU A 69 8.66 14.05 10.67
C GLU A 69 7.23 13.74 11.09
N PHE A 70 7.03 12.74 11.96
CA PHE A 70 5.73 12.41 12.51
C PHE A 70 5.19 13.51 13.43
N SER A 71 6.01 14.03 14.35
CA SER A 71 5.61 15.12 15.25
C SER A 71 5.24 16.41 14.50
N ASN A 72 5.83 16.64 13.33
CA ASN A 72 5.54 17.79 12.47
C ASN A 72 4.53 17.49 11.35
N CYS A 73 3.92 16.30 11.32
CA CYS A 73 3.03 15.91 10.21
C CYS A 73 1.74 16.75 10.14
N GLU A 74 1.31 17.31 11.27
CA GLU A 74 0.16 18.21 11.36
C GLU A 74 0.51 19.66 10.95
N GLU A 75 1.81 19.98 10.84
CA GLU A 75 2.24 21.31 10.43
C GLU A 75 1.85 21.50 8.97
N LYS A 76 0.97 22.49 8.72
CA LYS A 76 0.45 22.75 7.36
C LYS A 76 1.64 22.94 6.42
N PRO A 77 1.73 22.17 5.32
CA PRO A 77 2.86 22.24 4.42
C PRO A 77 3.04 23.69 3.96
N LYS A 78 4.25 24.22 4.11
CA LYS A 78 4.61 25.56 3.61
C LYS A 78 4.13 25.65 2.16
N LYS A 79 3.26 26.62 1.88
CA LYS A 79 2.51 26.75 0.61
C LYS A 79 3.46 26.58 -0.58
N LYS A 80 3.52 25.37 -1.15
CA LYS A 80 4.20 25.13 -2.43
C LYS A 80 3.38 25.86 -3.50
N PRO A 81 4.03 26.48 -4.50
CA PRO A 81 3.31 27.09 -5.61
C PRO A 81 2.34 26.08 -6.20
N LYS A 82 1.07 26.48 -6.37
CA LYS A 82 0.00 25.63 -6.92
C LYS A 82 0.49 25.04 -8.25
N ARG A 83 0.78 23.73 -8.27
CA ARG A 83 0.95 23.01 -9.55
C ARG A 83 -0.29 23.29 -10.38
N LYS A 84 -0.12 23.75 -11.62
CA LYS A 84 -1.24 23.86 -12.55
C LYS A 84 -1.91 22.50 -12.59
N ARG A 85 -3.22 22.47 -12.30
CA ARG A 85 -4.04 21.25 -12.29
C ARG A 85 -3.63 20.38 -13.47
N SER A 86 -3.31 19.11 -13.20
CA SER A 86 -3.13 18.14 -14.27
C SER A 86 -4.35 18.21 -15.20
N PRO A 87 -4.17 18.15 -16.53
CA PRO A 87 -5.30 18.15 -17.43
C PRO A 87 -6.19 16.95 -17.06
N SER A 88 -7.45 17.22 -16.72
CA SER A 88 -8.42 16.16 -16.46
C SER A 88 -8.53 15.27 -17.70
N PRO A 89 -8.70 13.94 -17.54
CA PRO A 89 -8.89 13.04 -18.67
C PRO A 89 -10.09 13.51 -19.52
N LEU A 90 -9.91 13.64 -20.83
CA LEU A 90 -11.00 13.97 -21.74
C LEU A 90 -12.03 12.83 -21.72
N GLN A 91 -13.30 13.16 -21.48
CA GLN A 91 -14.38 12.18 -21.55
C GLN A 91 -14.55 11.70 -22.99
N THR A 92 -14.42 10.39 -23.22
CA THR A 92 -14.72 9.76 -24.51
C THR A 92 -16.22 9.90 -24.82
N PRO A 93 -16.62 10.40 -26.00
CA PRO A 93 -18.04 10.57 -26.33
C PRO A 93 -18.74 9.22 -26.47
N LYS A 94 -19.85 9.05 -25.73
CA LYS A 94 -20.73 7.87 -25.80
C LYS A 94 -21.33 7.76 -27.20
N LYS A 95 -20.96 6.74 -27.97
CA LYS A 95 -21.65 6.34 -29.21
C LYS A 95 -23.10 5.99 -28.87
N LYS A 96 -24.06 6.75 -29.41
CA LYS A 96 -25.47 6.41 -29.38
C LYS A 96 -25.68 5.17 -30.27
N MET A 97 -26.00 4.03 -29.66
CA MET A 97 -26.56 2.89 -30.39
C MET A 97 -28.00 3.23 -30.79
N ASN A 98 -28.24 3.39 -32.09
CA ASN A 98 -29.59 3.37 -32.63
C ASN A 98 -30.10 1.92 -32.60
N LYS A 99 -31.27 1.71 -31.97
CA LYS A 99 -32.06 0.49 -32.12
C LYS A 99 -32.69 0.49 -33.52
N GLY A 100 -32.42 -0.56 -34.28
CA GLY A 100 -33.25 -1.00 -35.40
C GLY A 100 -34.14 -2.15 -34.94
#